data_AF-A0A6P0J2E6-F1
#
_entry.id   AF-A0A6P0J2E6-F1
#
_cell.length_a   1.000
_cell.length_b   1.000
_cell.length_c   1.000
_cell.angle_alpha   90.00
_cell.angle_beta   90.00
_cell.angle_gamma   90.00
#
_symmetry.space_group_name_H-M   'P 1'
#
loop_
_entity.id
_entity.type
_entity.pdbx_description
1 polymer ?
#
loop_
_entity_poly.entity_id
_entity_poly.type
_entity_poly.pdbx_seq_one_letter_code
_entity_poly.pdbx_strand_id
1 'polypeptide(L)'
;MTDTALRLKNPSVTLYAFHLCQDLSQELGQLREDADQLWQHCANLSEPFGIPELESLPEKIPSPLSQTGNTTLTYTASLQLAGSPLTVQVYPVKIHDTYALDLTLSCQNTVAASEFSHFNPQGCLLASNIQASLGQTLVLYGEPVGTPDE
;
A
#
# COMPACT_ATOMS: atom_id res chain seq x y z
N MET A 1 23.30 29.47 5.89
CA MET A 1 22.61 28.49 6.75
C MET A 1 22.49 27.23 5.91
N THR A 2 23.21 26.17 6.27
CA THR A 2 23.05 24.87 5.62
C THR A 2 21.71 24.31 6.09
N ASP A 3 20.77 24.21 5.18
CA ASP A 3 19.52 23.49 5.35
C ASP A 3 19.88 22.02 5.57
N THR A 4 19.96 21.59 6.83
CA THR A 4 20.17 20.18 7.16
C THR A 4 18.83 19.49 7.01
N ALA A 5 18.43 19.22 5.75
CA ALA A 5 17.20 18.48 5.47
C ALA A 5 17.20 17.18 6.29
N LEU A 6 16.12 16.95 7.07
CA LEU A 6 15.94 15.74 7.86
C LEU A 6 16.18 14.52 6.97
N ARG A 7 17.11 13.65 7.35
CA ARG A 7 17.43 12.44 6.60
C ARG A 7 16.86 11.23 7.33
N LEU A 8 16.27 10.32 6.57
CA LEU A 8 15.56 9.16 7.10
C LEU A 8 16.15 7.90 6.48
N LYS A 9 16.59 6.98 7.33
CA LYS A 9 17.04 5.64 6.96
C LYS A 9 15.87 4.66 7.00
N ASN A 10 15.89 3.69 6.10
CA ASN A 10 14.84 2.68 5.96
C ASN A 10 13.43 3.28 5.83
N PRO A 11 13.22 4.32 5.00
CA PRO A 11 11.92 4.95 4.86
C PRO A 11 10.89 3.96 4.29
N SER A 12 9.66 4.04 4.79
CA SER A 12 8.53 3.34 4.22
C SER A 12 7.24 4.16 4.29
N VAL A 13 6.34 3.86 3.37
CA VAL A 13 4.95 4.33 3.39
C VAL A 13 4.04 3.11 3.30
N THR A 14 3.15 2.99 4.28
CA THR A 14 2.17 1.90 4.35
C THR A 14 0.76 2.46 4.17
N LEU A 15 0.04 1.93 3.20
CA LEU A 15 -1.40 2.12 3.03
C LEU A 15 -2.13 0.99 3.77
N TYR A 16 -2.91 1.37 4.78
CA TYR A 16 -3.94 0.52 5.36
C TYR A 16 -5.28 0.90 4.77
N ALA A 17 -5.97 -0.03 4.12
CA ALA A 17 -7.28 0.23 3.52
C ALA A 17 -8.28 -0.86 3.91
N PHE A 18 -9.52 -0.45 4.18
CA PHE A 18 -10.60 -1.33 4.65
C PHE A 18 -11.81 -1.19 3.74
N HIS A 19 -12.27 -2.29 3.18
CA HIS A 19 -13.37 -2.32 2.23
C HIS A 19 -14.38 -3.39 2.64
N LEU A 20 -15.64 -2.99 2.82
CA LEU A 20 -16.73 -3.90 3.14
C LEU A 20 -16.96 -4.85 1.96
N CYS A 21 -16.80 -6.15 2.17
CA CYS A 21 -17.00 -7.17 1.14
C CYS A 21 -18.29 -7.96 1.32
N GLN A 22 -18.90 -7.95 2.52
CA GLN A 22 -20.19 -8.57 2.80
C GLN A 22 -21.08 -7.59 3.56
N ASP A 23 -22.36 -7.54 3.22
CA ASP A 23 -23.34 -6.68 3.90
C ASP A 23 -24.25 -7.55 4.77
N LEU A 24 -24.49 -7.13 6.02
CA LEU A 24 -25.36 -7.84 6.96
C LEU A 24 -26.83 -7.89 6.52
N SER A 25 -27.24 -7.00 5.60
CA SER A 25 -28.56 -7.00 4.99
C SER A 25 -28.73 -8.04 3.87
N GLN A 26 -27.64 -8.62 3.38
CA GLN A 26 -27.63 -9.63 2.32
C GLN A 26 -27.57 -11.06 2.88
N GLU A 27 -27.73 -12.05 1.99
CA GLU A 27 -27.62 -13.45 2.38
C GLU A 27 -26.23 -13.75 2.97
N LEU A 28 -26.19 -14.56 4.02
CA LEU A 28 -24.94 -14.92 4.68
C LEU A 28 -23.97 -15.56 3.68
N GLY A 29 -22.80 -14.96 3.50
CA GLY A 29 -21.81 -15.44 2.55
C GLY A 29 -21.84 -14.73 1.19
N GLN A 30 -22.91 -13.99 0.88
CA GLN A 30 -22.99 -13.19 -0.34
C GLN A 30 -22.00 -12.03 -0.30
N LEU A 31 -21.20 -11.90 -1.36
CA LEU A 31 -20.32 -10.76 -1.54
C LEU A 31 -21.10 -9.59 -2.14
N ARG A 32 -20.72 -8.37 -1.76
CA ARG A 32 -21.19 -7.15 -2.42
C ARG A 32 -20.72 -7.12 -3.87
N GLU A 33 -21.47 -6.45 -4.74
CA GLU A 33 -21.11 -6.28 -6.16
C GLU A 33 -19.77 -5.57 -6.35
N ASP A 34 -19.39 -4.72 -5.39
CA ASP A 34 -18.13 -3.97 -5.38
C ASP A 34 -17.03 -4.60 -4.52
N ALA A 35 -17.24 -5.81 -3.97
CA ALA A 35 -16.31 -6.43 -3.02
C ALA A 35 -14.86 -6.51 -3.53
N ASP A 36 -14.66 -6.71 -4.83
CA ASP A 36 -13.34 -6.83 -5.43
C ASP A 36 -12.70 -5.48 -5.81
N GLN A 37 -13.41 -4.35 -5.68
CA GLN A 37 -12.91 -3.03 -6.09
C GLN A 37 -11.60 -2.67 -5.39
N LEU A 38 -11.43 -3.01 -4.11
CA LEU A 38 -10.17 -2.75 -3.39
C LEU A 38 -8.97 -3.39 -4.11
N TRP A 39 -9.14 -4.63 -4.59
CA TRP A 39 -8.09 -5.36 -5.29
C TRP A 39 -7.86 -4.83 -6.70
N GLN A 40 -8.93 -4.46 -7.41
CA GLN A 40 -8.84 -3.83 -8.73
C GLN A 40 -8.13 -2.47 -8.67
N HIS A 41 -8.46 -1.63 -7.70
CA HIS A 41 -7.77 -0.35 -7.53
C HIS A 41 -6.32 -0.52 -7.09
N CYS A 42 -6.01 -1.55 -6.31
CA CYS A 42 -4.65 -1.91 -5.98
C CYS A 42 -3.86 -2.41 -7.22
N ALA A 43 -4.52 -3.12 -8.14
CA ALA A 43 -3.93 -3.55 -9.40
C ALA A 43 -3.53 -2.35 -10.29
N ASN A 44 -4.34 -1.28 -10.29
CA ASN A 44 -4.05 -0.04 -11.02
C ASN A 44 -2.79 0.70 -10.54
N LEU A 45 -2.24 0.32 -9.38
CA LEU A 45 -0.96 0.84 -8.92
C LEU A 45 0.23 0.28 -9.72
N SER A 46 0.01 -0.67 -10.63
CA SER A 46 1.03 -1.21 -11.54
C SER A 46 1.70 -0.11 -12.37
N GLU A 47 0.93 0.80 -12.94
CA GLU A 47 1.40 1.87 -13.81
C GLU A 47 2.25 2.91 -13.06
N PRO A 48 1.75 3.56 -11.98
CA PRO A 48 2.50 4.61 -11.30
C PRO A 48 3.77 4.11 -10.60
N PHE A 49 3.83 2.82 -10.22
CA PHE A 49 5.04 2.22 -9.64
C PHE A 49 5.91 1.44 -10.65
N GLY A 50 5.42 1.24 -11.87
CA GLY A 50 6.08 0.40 -12.89
C GLY A 50 6.27 -1.05 -12.41
N ILE A 51 5.19 -1.68 -11.96
CA ILE A 51 5.12 -3.08 -11.48
C ILE A 51 4.05 -3.84 -12.30
N PRO A 52 4.37 -4.32 -13.52
CA PRO A 52 3.40 -5.02 -14.36
C PRO A 52 2.78 -6.25 -13.68
N GLU A 53 3.54 -6.95 -12.84
CA GLU A 53 3.06 -8.16 -12.14
C GLU A 53 1.95 -7.87 -11.12
N LEU A 54 1.77 -6.59 -10.74
CA LEU A 54 0.72 -6.14 -9.83
C LEU A 54 -0.66 -6.11 -10.50
N GLU A 55 -0.75 -6.03 -11.84
CA GLU A 55 -2.02 -6.06 -12.57
C GLU A 55 -2.80 -7.36 -12.31
N SER A 56 -2.06 -8.46 -12.20
CA SER A 56 -2.60 -9.79 -11.87
C SER A 56 -2.93 -10.00 -10.38
N LEU A 57 -2.85 -8.95 -9.55
CA LEU A 57 -3.14 -9.06 -8.12
C LEU A 57 -4.52 -9.67 -7.82
N PRO A 58 -5.63 -9.26 -8.47
CA PRO A 58 -6.95 -9.82 -8.16
C PRO A 58 -7.03 -11.32 -8.41
N GLU A 59 -6.27 -11.85 -9.38
CA GLU A 59 -6.21 -13.29 -9.69
C GLU A 59 -5.39 -14.07 -8.67
N LYS A 60 -4.39 -13.43 -8.04
CA LYS A 60 -3.52 -14.01 -7.00
C LYS A 60 -4.20 -14.03 -5.64
N ILE A 61 -5.24 -13.25 -5.47
CA ILE A 61 -6.03 -13.19 -4.25
C ILE A 61 -7.12 -14.28 -4.33
N PRO A 62 -7.06 -15.32 -3.49
CA PRO A 62 -8.08 -16.37 -3.51
C PRO A 62 -9.46 -15.80 -3.13
N SER A 63 -10.49 -16.17 -3.87
CA SER A 63 -11.89 -15.83 -3.57
C SER A 63 -12.70 -17.07 -3.16
N PRO A 64 -13.38 -17.06 -2.00
CA PRO A 64 -13.30 -16.04 -0.96
C PRO A 64 -11.95 -16.14 -0.23
N LEU A 65 -11.37 -15.00 0.16
CA LEU A 65 -10.21 -15.03 1.06
C LEU A 65 -10.65 -15.77 2.32
N SER A 66 -9.95 -16.87 2.65
CA SER A 66 -10.08 -17.51 3.95
C SER A 66 -9.76 -16.49 5.05
N GLN A 67 -10.34 -16.67 6.25
CA GLN A 67 -10.09 -15.83 7.45
C GLN A 67 -8.59 -15.79 7.87
N THR A 68 -7.74 -16.56 7.19
CA THR A 68 -6.29 -16.65 7.36
C THR A 68 -5.62 -16.33 6.01
N GLY A 69 -5.34 -15.05 5.75
CA GLY A 69 -4.52 -14.62 4.62
C GLY A 69 -3.06 -14.99 4.87
N ASN A 70 -2.51 -15.95 4.13
CA ASN A 70 -1.25 -16.58 4.54
C ASN A 70 -0.04 -16.22 3.68
N THR A 71 -0.15 -15.31 2.71
CA THR A 71 0.99 -14.98 1.85
C THR A 71 1.08 -13.48 1.56
N THR A 72 2.13 -12.86 2.09
CA THR A 72 2.58 -11.55 1.61
C THR A 72 3.11 -11.70 0.19
N LEU A 73 2.56 -10.94 -0.74
CA LEU A 73 3.06 -10.83 -2.10
C LEU A 73 4.13 -9.73 -2.11
N THR A 74 5.31 -10.03 -2.65
CA THR A 74 6.42 -9.07 -2.71
C THR A 74 6.75 -8.78 -4.17
N TYR A 75 6.89 -7.50 -4.47
CA TYR A 75 7.19 -6.95 -5.79
C TYR A 75 8.36 -5.98 -5.69
N THR A 76 9.00 -5.71 -6.82
CA THR A 76 10.02 -4.68 -6.94
C THR A 76 9.53 -3.62 -7.92
N ALA A 77 9.48 -2.37 -7.49
CA ALA A 77 9.10 -1.24 -8.34
C ALA A 77 10.23 -0.86 -9.27
N SER A 78 9.88 -0.47 -10.49
CA SER A 78 10.82 0.22 -11.39
C SER A 78 11.14 1.63 -10.88
N LEU A 79 10.24 2.21 -10.09
CA LEU A 79 10.46 3.48 -9.39
C LEU A 79 11.63 3.34 -8.41
N GLN A 80 12.57 4.27 -8.49
CA GLN A 80 13.75 4.32 -7.64
C GLN A 80 13.75 5.54 -6.74
N LEU A 81 14.25 5.36 -5.52
CA LEU A 81 14.45 6.42 -4.54
C LEU A 81 15.91 6.41 -4.09
N ALA A 82 16.60 7.55 -4.22
CA ALA A 82 18.04 7.67 -3.97
C ALA A 82 18.89 6.59 -4.69
N GLY A 83 18.48 6.18 -5.90
CA GLY A 83 19.17 5.14 -6.69
C GLY A 83 18.94 3.71 -6.21
N SER A 84 17.97 3.48 -5.32
CA SER A 84 17.56 2.15 -4.87
C SER A 84 16.11 1.86 -5.30
N PRO A 85 15.81 0.64 -5.78
CA PRO A 85 14.45 0.27 -6.13
C PRO A 85 13.56 0.20 -4.88
N LEU A 86 12.28 0.52 -5.03
CA LEU A 86 11.31 0.31 -3.95
C LEU A 86 10.89 -1.16 -3.91
N THR A 87 10.84 -1.72 -2.71
CA THR A 87 10.15 -2.99 -2.46
C THR A 87 8.69 -2.69 -2.13
N VAL A 88 7.77 -3.35 -2.81
CA VAL A 88 6.33 -3.24 -2.56
C VAL A 88 5.82 -4.56 -2.01
N GLN A 89 5.26 -4.53 -0.81
CA GLN A 89 4.67 -5.69 -0.16
C GLN A 89 3.17 -5.49 -0.05
N VAL A 90 2.42 -6.50 -0.46
CA VAL A 90 0.95 -6.51 -0.42
C VAL A 90 0.51 -7.67 0.46
N TYR A 91 -0.19 -7.36 1.52
CA TYR A 91 -0.78 -8.33 2.43
C TYR A 91 -2.31 -8.16 2.46
N PRO A 92 -3.04 -8.99 1.69
CA PRO A 92 -4.50 -8.99 1.68
C PRO A 92 -5.02 -9.93 2.78
N VAL A 93 -6.04 -9.49 3.51
CA VAL A 93 -6.71 -10.33 4.52
C VAL A 93 -8.21 -10.04 4.55
N LYS A 94 -9.00 -11.07 4.88
CA LYS A 94 -10.43 -10.92 5.18
C LYS A 94 -10.65 -11.03 6.68
N ILE A 95 -11.24 -9.99 7.26
CA ILE A 95 -11.66 -9.92 8.66
C ILE A 95 -13.18 -9.86 8.66
N HIS A 96 -13.83 -10.99 8.95
CA HIS A 96 -15.29 -11.14 8.89
C HIS A 96 -15.89 -10.67 7.56
N ASP A 97 -16.59 -9.55 7.55
CA ASP A 97 -17.29 -8.94 6.42
C ASP A 97 -16.46 -7.89 5.67
N THR A 98 -15.19 -7.73 6.06
CA THR A 98 -14.31 -6.67 5.60
C THR A 98 -13.04 -7.24 4.99
N TYR A 99 -12.68 -6.76 3.81
CA TYR A 99 -11.33 -6.88 3.28
C TYR A 99 -10.45 -5.79 3.84
N ALA A 100 -9.27 -6.19 4.32
CA ALA A 100 -8.21 -5.29 4.75
C ALA A 100 -6.96 -5.50 3.88
N LEU A 101 -6.36 -4.38 3.50
CA LEU A 101 -5.13 -4.30 2.73
C LEU A 101 -4.06 -3.64 3.59
N ASP A 102 -2.92 -4.28 3.72
CA ASP A 102 -1.65 -3.64 4.06
C ASP A 102 -0.78 -3.63 2.80
N LEU A 103 -0.53 -2.44 2.25
CA LEU A 103 0.39 -2.22 1.15
C LEU A 103 1.55 -1.34 1.64
N THR A 104 2.73 -1.92 1.74
CA THR A 104 3.94 -1.23 2.21
C THR A 104 4.93 -1.04 1.08
N LEU A 105 5.30 0.21 0.80
CA LEU A 105 6.43 0.58 -0.03
C LEU A 105 7.62 0.90 0.86
N SER A 106 8.77 0.26 0.63
CA SER A 106 9.98 0.48 1.42
C SER A 106 11.22 0.66 0.55
N CYS A 107 12.17 1.45 1.04
CA CYS A 107 13.48 1.64 0.42
C CYS A 107 14.58 1.34 1.44
N GLN A 108 15.50 0.42 1.12
CA GLN A 108 16.66 0.12 1.96
C GLN A 108 17.80 1.12 1.72
N ASN A 109 17.53 2.42 1.94
CA ASN A 109 18.49 3.50 1.76
C ASN A 109 18.22 4.65 2.74
N THR A 110 19.06 5.69 2.72
CA THR A 110 18.84 6.96 3.42
C THR A 110 18.39 8.02 2.43
N VAL A 111 17.24 8.62 2.67
CA VAL A 111 16.62 9.64 1.80
C VAL A 111 16.40 10.94 2.57
N ALA A 112 16.24 12.06 1.87
CA ALA A 112 15.77 13.29 2.53
C ALA A 112 14.26 13.18 2.79
N ALA A 113 13.77 13.77 3.88
CA ALA A 113 12.33 13.75 4.21
C ALA A 113 11.46 14.37 3.10
N SER A 114 12.01 15.34 2.36
CA SER A 114 11.38 15.93 1.18
C SER A 114 11.12 14.93 0.05
N GLU A 115 11.83 13.80 0.01
CA GLU A 115 11.65 12.76 -1.02
C GLU A 115 10.50 11.80 -0.72
N PHE A 116 9.82 11.93 0.43
CA PHE A 116 8.69 11.06 0.78
C PHE A 116 7.53 11.14 -0.22
N SER A 117 7.37 12.28 -0.90
CA SER A 117 6.36 12.43 -1.96
C SER A 117 6.55 11.42 -3.10
N HIS A 118 7.75 10.89 -3.31
CA HIS A 118 8.01 9.89 -4.34
C HIS A 118 7.45 8.51 -4.00
N PHE A 119 7.11 8.22 -2.74
CA PHE A 119 6.36 7.00 -2.39
C PHE A 119 4.90 7.03 -2.84
N ASN A 120 4.38 8.20 -3.22
CA ASN A 120 3.00 8.39 -3.66
C ASN A 120 2.96 9.19 -4.98
N PRO A 121 3.55 8.66 -6.06
CA PRO A 121 3.58 9.33 -7.35
C PRO A 121 2.15 9.63 -7.83
N GLN A 122 1.93 10.86 -8.30
CA GLN A 122 0.63 11.34 -8.77
C GLN A 122 -0.50 11.24 -7.72
N GLY A 123 -0.18 11.02 -6.44
CA GLY A 123 -1.17 10.80 -5.40
C GLY A 123 -1.92 9.46 -5.52
N CYS A 124 -1.35 8.45 -6.19
CA CYS A 124 -2.01 7.17 -6.45
C CYS A 124 -2.56 6.44 -5.21
N LEU A 125 -1.99 6.68 -4.02
CA LEU A 125 -2.43 6.10 -2.74
C LEU A 125 -3.53 6.93 -2.03
N LEU A 126 -3.95 8.07 -2.57
CA LEU A 126 -5.01 8.90 -1.98
C LEU A 126 -6.37 8.21 -2.05
N ALA A 127 -7.27 8.57 -1.13
CA ALA A 127 -8.58 7.94 -1.00
C ALA A 127 -9.45 8.05 -2.27
N SER A 128 -9.24 9.11 -3.07
CA SER A 128 -9.92 9.28 -4.36
C SER A 128 -9.55 8.21 -5.40
N ASN A 129 -8.41 7.54 -5.23
CA ASN A 129 -7.89 6.55 -6.17
C ASN A 129 -8.11 5.12 -5.66
N ILE A 130 -7.89 4.87 -4.37
CA ILE A 130 -8.07 3.54 -3.77
C ILE A 130 -9.55 3.24 -3.46
N GLN A 131 -10.31 4.27 -3.02
CA GLN A 131 -11.76 4.19 -2.80
C GLN A 131 -12.21 3.04 -1.87
N ALA A 132 -11.46 2.79 -0.79
CA ALA A 132 -11.84 1.83 0.23
C ALA A 132 -13.12 2.29 0.96
N SER A 133 -14.15 1.43 1.04
CA SER A 133 -15.50 1.83 1.48
C SER A 133 -15.62 2.11 2.98
N LEU A 134 -14.75 1.52 3.81
CA LEU A 134 -14.69 1.78 5.25
C LEU A 134 -13.55 2.75 5.62
N GLY A 135 -12.83 3.25 4.61
CA GLY A 135 -11.75 4.21 4.77
C GLY A 135 -10.36 3.59 4.69
N GLN A 136 -9.36 4.47 4.85
CA GLN A 136 -7.95 4.14 4.73
C GLN A 136 -7.08 5.12 5.50
N THR A 137 -5.83 4.75 5.77
CA THR A 137 -4.80 5.64 6.32
C THR A 137 -3.45 5.38 5.66
N LEU A 138 -2.62 6.43 5.60
CA LEU A 138 -1.21 6.33 5.23
C LEU A 138 -0.35 6.48 6.49
N VAL A 139 0.57 5.54 6.69
CA VAL A 139 1.55 5.56 7.77
C VAL A 139 2.92 5.76 7.17
N LEU A 140 3.64 6.78 7.63
CA LEU A 140 5.00 7.09 7.20
C LEU A 140 5.96 6.65 8.30
N TYR A 141 7.03 5.96 7.93
CA TYR A 141 8.08 5.53 8.84
C TYR A 141 9.46 5.84 8.27
N GLY A 142 10.42 6.13 9.15
CA GLY A 142 11.83 6.27 8.83
C GLY A 142 12.65 6.57 10.08
N GLU A 143 13.85 6.03 10.15
CA GLU A 143 14.80 6.26 11.25
C GLU A 143 15.56 7.58 11.00
N PRO A 144 15.51 8.58 11.89
CA PRO A 144 16.28 9.81 11.71
C PRO A 144 17.79 9.51 11.68
N VAL A 145 18.49 10.09 10.70
CA VAL A 145 19.94 10.00 10.56
C VAL A 145 20.55 11.31 11.03
N GLY A 146 21.37 11.22 12.09
CA GLY A 146 21.89 12.38 12.80
C GLY A 146 20.91 12.92 13.84
N THR A 147 21.41 13.72 14.78
CA THR A 147 20.57 14.56 15.63
C THR A 147 20.28 15.86 14.87
N PRO A 148 19.03 16.32 14.75
CA PRO A 148 18.79 17.74 14.50
C PRO A 148 19.58 18.49 15.58
N ASP A 149 20.46 19.41 15.20
CA ASP A 149 21.14 20.25 16.18
C ASP A 149 20.08 20.88 17.12
N GLU A 150 20.23 20.69 18.43
CA GLU A 150 19.37 21.29 19.48
C GLU A 150 19.41 22.83 19.44
#